data_AF-A0A6I1NBT6-F1
#
_entry.id   AF-A0A6I1NBT6-F1
#
_cell.length_a   1.000
_cell.length_b   1.000
_cell.length_c   1.000
_cell.angle_alpha   90.00
_cell.angle_beta   90.00
_cell.angle_gamma   90.00
#
_symmetry.space_group_name_H-M   'P 1'
#
loop_
_entity.id
_entity.type
_entity.pdbx_description
1 polymer ?
#
loop_
_entity_poly.entity_id
_entity_poly.type
_entity_poly.pdbx_seq_one_letter_code
_entity_poly.pdbx_strand_id
1 'polypeptide(L)'
;MATPVSITPGSSSSSSSSSSISPLKANTAATAATASTDKAADMSPAAKAKAQLNASIVEASLTVSLKSGNDPMSVVFKTALTGINEALEADFGKDAIQNASSQDNSPEATANRIVSLSTGFYEAYKRQNPGQDDETSLNNFMDTIKKGVEQGFKEARSILEGFKVLSGDLSSNIDKTYDLIQQGFADFVAAQKAPPPAENAASATATGNASAAITTTPKAADNDSGFQIDPPKV
;
A
#
# COMPACT_ATOMS: atom_id res chain seq x y z
N MET A 1 21.91 43.37 -46.98
CA MET A 1 21.13 44.46 -46.33
C MET A 1 21.24 44.21 -44.82
N ALA A 2 22.33 44.59 -44.16
CA ALA A 2 22.76 45.96 -43.81
C ALA A 2 21.80 46.65 -42.81
N THR A 3 21.89 46.24 -41.53
CA THR A 3 22.10 47.07 -40.31
C THR A 3 21.06 48.17 -39.94
N PRO A 4 21.15 48.85 -38.77
CA PRO A 4 21.43 48.45 -37.37
C PRO A 4 20.47 49.17 -36.35
N VAL A 5 20.88 49.21 -35.06
CA VAL A 5 20.63 50.28 -34.04
C VAL A 5 19.40 50.09 -33.11
N SER A 6 19.45 50.25 -31.79
CA SER A 6 20.53 50.44 -30.80
C SER A 6 19.98 50.26 -29.38
N ILE A 7 20.91 50.09 -28.46
CA ILE A 7 20.77 49.90 -27.02
C ILE A 7 20.92 51.26 -26.30
N THR A 8 20.05 51.54 -25.30
CA THR A 8 20.22 52.40 -24.07
C THR A 8 20.60 53.90 -24.19
N PRO A 9 20.51 54.72 -23.10
CA PRO A 9 19.67 54.68 -21.87
C PRO A 9 18.96 56.04 -21.60
N GLY A 10 17.99 56.09 -20.67
CA GLY A 10 17.36 57.35 -20.27
C GLY A 10 16.57 57.22 -18.97
N SER A 11 16.93 58.06 -18.01
CA SER A 11 16.70 57.96 -16.56
C SER A 11 15.32 58.43 -16.07
N SER A 12 15.04 58.06 -14.81
CA SER A 12 14.17 58.71 -13.81
C SER A 12 12.66 58.76 -14.09
N SER A 13 11.87 58.07 -13.27
CA SER A 13 11.39 58.60 -11.98
C SER A 13 10.37 57.64 -11.38
N SER A 14 10.61 57.24 -10.13
CA SER A 14 9.65 56.56 -9.27
C SER A 14 8.43 57.43 -9.00
N SER A 15 7.23 56.96 -9.33
CA SER A 15 6.02 57.25 -8.55
C SER A 15 4.88 56.32 -8.98
N SER A 16 4.61 55.33 -8.14
CA SER A 16 3.41 54.50 -8.17
C SER A 16 2.18 55.36 -7.89
N SER A 17 1.28 55.48 -8.87
CA SER A 17 -0.06 56.03 -8.70
C SER A 17 -1.09 54.92 -8.88
N SER A 18 -1.65 54.42 -7.79
CA SER A 18 -2.92 53.70 -7.82
C SER A 18 -3.84 54.21 -6.70
N SER A 19 -5.00 54.70 -7.16
CA SER A 19 -6.30 54.63 -6.48
C SER A 19 -6.51 55.53 -5.25
N SER A 20 -6.78 56.80 -5.53
CA SER A 20 -7.43 57.74 -4.63
C SER A 20 -8.93 57.46 -4.48
N ILE A 21 -9.36 57.07 -3.28
CA ILE A 21 -10.71 57.34 -2.77
C ILE A 21 -10.59 58.39 -1.67
N SER A 22 -11.19 59.56 -1.92
CA SER A 22 -11.21 60.66 -0.95
C SER A 22 -12.20 60.37 0.18
N PRO A 23 -11.83 60.61 1.46
CA PRO A 23 -12.76 60.56 2.58
C PRO A 23 -13.60 61.83 2.63
N LEU A 24 -14.92 61.68 2.78
CA LEU A 24 -15.81 62.81 3.02
C LEU A 24 -15.59 63.35 4.44
N LYS A 25 -15.30 64.65 4.46
CA LYS A 25 -14.99 65.52 5.59
C LYS A 25 -16.22 65.69 6.51
N ALA A 26 -16.11 65.26 7.76
CA ALA A 26 -17.04 65.63 8.82
C ALA A 26 -16.59 66.95 9.47
N ASN A 27 -17.51 67.92 9.46
CA ASN A 27 -17.35 69.28 9.93
C ASN A 27 -17.19 69.32 11.46
N THR A 28 -16.22 70.11 11.91
CA THR A 28 -15.97 70.47 13.31
C THR A 28 -17.09 71.37 13.85
N ALA A 29 -17.67 70.99 14.98
CA ALA A 29 -18.20 71.92 15.96
C ALA A 29 -18.01 71.31 17.35
N ALA A 30 -17.04 71.85 18.10
CA ALA A 30 -16.94 71.64 19.53
C ALA A 30 -18.04 72.44 20.24
N THR A 31 -18.77 71.81 21.15
CA THR A 31 -19.28 72.45 22.37
C THR A 31 -19.40 71.39 23.45
N ALA A 32 -18.87 71.75 24.61
CA ALA A 32 -18.65 70.91 25.77
C ALA A 32 -19.94 70.53 26.50
N ALA A 33 -19.82 69.40 27.21
CA ALA A 33 -20.44 69.06 28.50
C ALA A 33 -21.97 69.13 28.64
N THR A 34 -22.59 67.96 28.78
CA THR A 34 -23.48 67.70 29.92
C THR A 34 -23.40 66.20 30.27
N ALA A 35 -23.26 65.96 31.56
CA ALA A 35 -23.08 64.68 32.21
C ALA A 35 -24.21 63.68 31.92
N SER A 36 -23.84 62.39 31.92
CA SER A 36 -24.64 61.32 32.53
C SER A 36 -23.74 60.12 32.79
N THR A 37 -23.28 60.03 34.03
CA THR A 37 -22.92 58.79 34.71
C THR A 37 -24.11 57.81 34.64
N ASP A 38 -23.81 56.52 34.73
CA ASP A 38 -24.73 55.39 34.92
C ASP A 38 -25.55 54.91 33.72
N LYS A 39 -25.00 53.90 33.02
CA LYS A 39 -25.84 52.80 32.50
C LYS A 39 -25.10 51.46 32.48
N ALA A 40 -24.63 51.06 33.65
CA ALA A 40 -24.30 49.67 33.96
C ALA A 40 -25.43 49.07 34.82
N ALA A 41 -26.69 49.13 34.37
CA ALA A 41 -27.78 48.38 34.97
C ALA A 41 -28.95 48.28 33.98
N ASP A 42 -29.52 47.08 33.90
CA ASP A 42 -30.74 46.71 33.18
C ASP A 42 -30.58 46.29 31.70
N MET A 43 -29.83 45.20 31.49
CA MET A 43 -30.20 44.28 30.41
C MET A 43 -31.46 43.51 30.85
N SER A 44 -32.54 43.66 30.09
CA SER A 44 -33.78 42.90 30.34
C SER A 44 -33.49 41.39 30.37
N PRO A 45 -34.27 40.59 31.11
CA PRO A 45 -34.10 39.13 31.15
C PRO A 45 -34.04 38.50 29.75
N ALA A 46 -34.80 39.06 28.80
CA ALA A 46 -34.79 38.65 27.39
C ALA A 46 -33.46 38.96 26.68
N ALA A 47 -32.82 40.10 26.98
CA ALA A 47 -31.52 40.44 26.41
C ALA A 47 -30.39 39.56 26.97
N LYS A 48 -30.46 39.19 28.25
CA LYS A 48 -29.53 38.21 28.86
C LYS A 48 -29.74 36.80 28.30
N ALA A 49 -30.98 36.36 28.17
CA ALA A 49 -31.31 35.07 27.55
C ALA A 49 -30.85 35.00 26.09
N LYS A 50 -31.02 36.08 25.33
CA LYS A 50 -30.53 36.18 23.95
C LYS A 50 -29.00 36.19 23.88
N ALA A 51 -28.32 36.85 24.80
CA ALA A 51 -26.86 36.83 24.88
C ALA A 51 -26.31 35.44 25.24
N GLN A 52 -26.95 34.73 26.17
CA GLN A 52 -26.61 33.35 26.52
C GLN A 52 -26.87 32.39 25.36
N LEU A 53 -27.99 32.56 24.65
CA LEU A 53 -28.28 31.78 23.44
C LEU A 53 -27.22 32.03 22.37
N ASN A 54 -26.89 33.29 22.09
CA ASN A 54 -25.84 33.65 21.13
C ASN A 54 -24.48 33.07 21.53
N ALA A 55 -24.13 33.08 22.82
CA ALA A 55 -22.91 32.47 23.33
C ALA A 55 -22.90 30.94 23.13
N SER A 56 -24.01 30.27 23.44
CA SER A 56 -24.14 28.81 23.26
C SER A 56 -24.11 28.39 21.79
N ILE A 57 -24.62 29.21 20.87
CA ILE A 57 -24.54 28.97 19.43
C ILE A 57 -23.09 29.07 18.95
N VAL A 58 -22.35 30.10 19.41
CA VAL A 58 -20.93 30.26 19.06
C VAL A 58 -20.11 29.09 19.62
N GLU A 59 -20.34 28.70 20.88
CA GLU A 59 -19.65 27.57 21.52
C GLU A 59 -19.96 26.21 20.85
N ALA A 60 -21.22 25.98 20.47
CA ALA A 60 -21.63 24.78 19.74
C ALA A 60 -21.03 24.75 18.32
N SER A 61 -21.02 25.89 17.61
CA SER A 61 -20.40 26.00 16.28
C SER A 61 -18.89 25.75 16.33
N LEU A 62 -18.23 26.22 17.39
CA LEU A 62 -16.81 25.99 17.63
C LEU A 62 -16.55 24.51 17.99
N THR A 63 -17.41 23.90 18.81
CA THR A 63 -17.30 22.48 19.19
C THR A 63 -17.49 21.54 18.01
N VAL A 64 -18.45 21.81 17.12
CA VAL A 64 -18.65 21.04 15.87
C VAL A 64 -17.46 21.20 14.94
N SER A 65 -16.94 22.43 14.79
CA SER A 65 -15.77 22.71 13.94
C SER A 65 -14.48 22.06 14.49
N LEU A 66 -14.31 22.01 15.82
CA LEU A 66 -13.14 21.41 16.49
C LEU A 66 -13.20 19.87 16.53
N LYS A 67 -14.38 19.26 16.71
CA LYS A 67 -14.56 17.80 16.51
C LYS A 67 -14.33 17.38 15.06
N SER A 68 -14.49 18.30 14.12
CA SER A 68 -14.20 18.13 12.70
C SER A 68 -12.72 18.39 12.33
N GLY A 69 -11.80 18.53 13.28
CA GLY A 69 -10.41 18.93 12.98
C GLY A 69 -9.58 17.94 12.15
N ASN A 70 -10.01 16.67 12.04
CA ASN A 70 -9.32 15.64 11.24
C ASN A 70 -10.26 14.74 10.41
N ASP A 71 -11.57 14.80 10.65
CA ASP A 71 -12.59 14.03 9.92
C ASP A 71 -12.77 14.41 8.44
N PRO A 72 -12.75 15.68 8.01
CA PRO A 72 -12.95 16.01 6.61
C PRO A 72 -11.80 15.49 5.73
N MET A 73 -10.56 15.49 6.24
CA MET A 73 -9.43 14.88 5.55
C MET A 73 -9.55 13.35 5.52
N SER A 74 -9.99 12.72 6.61
CA SER A 74 -10.18 11.26 6.65
C SER A 74 -11.27 10.79 5.69
N VAL A 75 -12.34 11.57 5.52
CA VAL A 75 -13.41 11.32 4.54
C VAL A 75 -12.87 11.47 3.12
N VAL A 76 -12.10 12.52 2.81
CA VAL A 76 -11.45 12.68 1.50
C VAL A 76 -10.51 11.52 1.19
N PHE A 77 -9.67 11.10 2.15
CA PHE A 77 -8.80 9.95 1.97
C PHE A 77 -9.58 8.65 1.78
N LYS A 78 -10.68 8.45 2.52
CA LYS A 78 -11.57 7.30 2.32
C LYS A 78 -12.20 7.32 0.93
N THR A 79 -12.73 8.46 0.48
CA THR A 79 -13.31 8.58 -0.87
C THR A 79 -12.26 8.34 -1.94
N ALA A 80 -11.04 8.84 -1.77
CA ALA A 80 -9.92 8.56 -2.68
C ALA A 80 -9.57 7.06 -2.69
N LEU A 81 -9.48 6.41 -1.53
CA LEU A 81 -9.23 4.97 -1.43
C LEU A 81 -10.35 4.14 -2.06
N THR A 82 -11.62 4.49 -1.83
CA THR A 82 -12.77 3.86 -2.48
C THR A 82 -12.70 4.01 -3.99
N GLY A 83 -12.46 5.22 -4.49
CA GLY A 83 -12.36 5.45 -5.94
C GLY A 83 -11.18 4.72 -6.58
N ILE A 84 -10.04 4.61 -5.89
CA ILE A 84 -8.89 3.82 -6.37
C ILE A 84 -9.24 2.32 -6.39
N ASN A 85 -9.90 1.79 -5.34
CA ASN A 85 -10.32 0.40 -5.32
C ASN A 85 -11.34 0.08 -6.42
N GLU A 86 -12.32 0.95 -6.66
CA GLU A 86 -13.30 0.80 -7.75
C GLU A 86 -12.61 0.80 -9.13
N ALA A 87 -11.60 1.67 -9.33
CA ALA A 87 -10.85 1.71 -10.57
C ALA A 87 -9.97 0.47 -10.79
N LEU A 88 -9.52 -0.18 -9.72
CA LEU A 88 -8.64 -1.35 -9.76
C LEU A 88 -9.41 -2.68 -9.67
N GLU A 89 -10.71 -2.66 -9.41
CA GLU A 89 -11.50 -3.86 -9.12
C GLU A 89 -11.51 -4.87 -10.27
N ALA A 90 -11.50 -4.41 -11.52
CA ALA A 90 -11.54 -5.27 -12.71
C ALA A 90 -10.30 -6.18 -12.81
N ASP A 91 -9.12 -5.69 -12.43
CA ASP A 91 -7.85 -6.41 -12.59
C ASP A 91 -7.40 -7.09 -11.28
N PHE A 92 -7.67 -6.46 -10.14
CA PHE A 92 -7.13 -6.86 -8.83
C PHE A 92 -8.20 -7.33 -7.83
N GLY A 93 -9.48 -7.25 -8.21
CA GLY A 93 -10.62 -7.60 -7.36
C GLY A 93 -10.93 -6.55 -6.30
N LYS A 94 -11.98 -6.82 -5.52
CA LYS A 94 -12.39 -5.94 -4.41
C LYS A 94 -11.27 -5.74 -3.40
N ASP A 95 -11.20 -4.53 -2.84
CA ASP A 95 -10.23 -4.15 -1.81
C ASP A 95 -8.75 -4.29 -2.26
N ALA A 96 -8.46 -3.99 -3.54
CA ALA A 96 -7.14 -4.12 -4.15
C ALA A 96 -6.00 -3.49 -3.32
N ILE A 97 -6.20 -2.26 -2.82
CA ILE A 97 -5.19 -1.55 -2.03
C ILE A 97 -4.92 -2.24 -0.69
N GLN A 98 -5.96 -2.72 -0.01
CA GLN A 98 -5.85 -3.43 1.26
C GLN A 98 -5.14 -4.77 1.08
N ASN A 99 -5.49 -5.48 0.01
CA ASN A 99 -4.86 -6.75 -0.35
C ASN A 99 -3.40 -6.57 -0.75
N ALA A 100 -3.04 -5.48 -1.42
CA ALA A 100 -1.65 -5.15 -1.73
C ALA A 100 -0.85 -4.79 -0.46
N SER A 101 -1.46 -4.05 0.46
CA SER A 101 -0.83 -3.61 1.71
C SER A 101 -0.57 -4.75 2.70
N SER A 102 -1.35 -5.83 2.62
CA SER A 102 -1.18 -7.02 3.48
C SER A 102 -0.13 -8.00 2.95
N GLN A 103 0.39 -7.80 1.74
CA GLN A 103 1.44 -8.64 1.19
C GLN A 103 2.79 -8.31 1.82
N ASP A 104 3.54 -9.36 2.13
CA ASP A 104 4.96 -9.22 2.42
C ASP A 104 5.69 -8.82 1.12
N ASN A 105 6.15 -7.58 1.11
CA ASN A 105 6.93 -6.97 0.03
C ASN A 105 8.39 -6.75 0.45
N SER A 106 8.86 -7.48 1.46
CA SER A 106 10.30 -7.55 1.78
C SER A 106 11.09 -8.05 0.57
N PRO A 107 12.37 -7.65 0.44
CA PRO A 107 13.23 -8.14 -0.64
C PRO A 107 13.24 -9.68 -0.75
N GLU A 108 13.24 -10.36 0.40
CA GLU A 108 13.23 -11.81 0.50
C GLU A 108 11.95 -12.43 -0.03
N ALA A 109 10.79 -11.93 0.39
CA ALA A 109 9.50 -12.45 -0.04
C ALA A 109 9.26 -12.20 -1.54
N THR A 110 9.63 -11.02 -2.04
CA THR A 110 9.51 -10.69 -3.47
C THR A 110 10.46 -11.53 -4.31
N ALA A 111 11.73 -11.65 -3.91
CA ALA A 111 12.70 -12.49 -4.61
C ALA A 111 12.25 -13.96 -4.66
N ASN A 112 11.77 -14.50 -3.53
CA ASN A 112 11.26 -15.87 -3.48
C ASN A 112 10.08 -16.08 -4.44
N ARG A 113 9.16 -15.12 -4.54
CA ARG A 113 8.00 -15.20 -5.43
C ARG A 113 8.43 -15.20 -6.90
N ILE A 114 9.40 -14.36 -7.27
CA ILE A 114 9.95 -14.29 -8.63
C ILE A 114 10.69 -15.59 -8.98
N VAL A 115 11.55 -16.07 -8.09
CA VAL A 115 12.29 -17.33 -8.29
C VAL A 115 11.32 -18.48 -8.46
N SER A 116 10.39 -18.66 -7.51
CA SER A 116 9.42 -19.76 -7.53
C SER A 116 8.55 -19.76 -8.78
N LEU A 117 8.04 -18.58 -9.18
CA LEU A 117 7.26 -18.45 -10.40
C LEU A 117 8.08 -18.83 -11.63
N SER A 118 9.29 -18.27 -11.74
CA SER A 118 10.13 -18.46 -12.93
C SER A 118 10.58 -19.91 -13.06
N THR A 119 11.08 -20.51 -11.99
CA THR A 119 11.61 -21.88 -12.02
C THR A 119 10.51 -22.94 -12.04
N GLY A 120 9.28 -22.59 -11.63
CA GLY A 120 8.13 -23.49 -11.66
C GLY A 120 7.76 -24.00 -13.06
N PHE A 121 8.21 -23.32 -14.12
CA PHE A 121 8.00 -23.74 -15.50
C PHE A 121 8.99 -24.79 -16.00
N TYR A 122 10.00 -25.17 -15.22
CA TYR A 122 11.08 -26.04 -15.70
C TYR A 122 10.58 -27.42 -16.18
N GLU A 123 9.70 -28.05 -15.41
CA GLU A 123 9.11 -29.35 -15.79
C GLU A 123 8.26 -29.27 -17.06
N ALA A 124 7.58 -28.13 -17.28
CA ALA A 124 6.87 -27.89 -18.52
C ALA A 124 7.82 -27.68 -19.70
N TYR A 125 8.91 -26.95 -19.48
CA TYR A 125 9.96 -26.71 -20.48
C TYR A 125 10.60 -28.02 -20.95
N LYS A 126 10.97 -28.92 -20.02
CA LYS A 126 11.53 -30.24 -20.37
C LYS A 126 10.58 -31.05 -21.24
N ARG A 127 9.28 -31.07 -20.91
CA ARG A 127 8.26 -31.82 -21.67
C ARG A 127 8.06 -31.28 -23.09
N GLN A 128 8.28 -29.98 -23.30
CA GLN A 128 8.17 -29.33 -24.61
C GLN A 128 9.43 -29.47 -25.47
N ASN A 129 10.57 -29.85 -24.87
CA ASN A 129 11.86 -30.02 -25.55
C ASN A 129 12.35 -31.47 -25.43
N PRO A 130 11.60 -32.45 -25.97
CA PRO A 130 12.00 -33.86 -25.88
C PRO A 130 13.29 -34.09 -26.66
N GLY A 131 14.23 -34.84 -26.07
CA GLY A 131 15.48 -35.26 -26.72
C GLY A 131 16.70 -34.38 -26.43
N GLN A 132 16.56 -33.31 -25.65
CA GLN A 132 17.72 -32.61 -25.06
C GLN A 132 18.19 -33.36 -23.81
N ASP A 133 19.49 -33.35 -23.55
CA ASP A 133 20.02 -33.83 -22.28
C ASP A 133 19.63 -32.86 -21.14
N ASP A 134 19.64 -33.38 -19.91
CA ASP A 134 19.16 -32.63 -18.74
C ASP A 134 19.99 -31.38 -18.45
N GLU A 135 21.31 -31.40 -18.73
CA GLU A 135 22.19 -30.27 -18.46
C GLU A 135 22.00 -29.16 -19.49
N THR A 136 21.93 -29.50 -20.78
CA THR A 136 21.63 -28.57 -21.86
C THR A 136 20.24 -27.95 -21.66
N SER A 137 19.24 -28.76 -21.30
CA SER A 137 17.88 -28.28 -21.01
C SER A 137 17.88 -27.25 -19.88
N LEU A 138 18.57 -27.56 -18.78
CA LEU A 138 18.70 -26.65 -17.63
C LEU A 138 19.39 -25.35 -18.01
N ASN A 139 20.52 -25.43 -18.73
CA ASN A 139 21.28 -24.24 -19.13
C ASN A 139 20.47 -23.32 -20.05
N ASN A 140 19.79 -23.88 -21.06
CA ASN A 140 18.96 -23.12 -21.99
C ASN A 140 17.77 -22.46 -21.30
N PHE A 141 17.11 -23.19 -20.39
CA PHE A 141 16.02 -22.68 -19.58
C PHE A 141 16.48 -21.51 -18.69
N MET A 142 17.57 -21.70 -17.96
CA MET A 142 18.10 -20.69 -17.06
C MET A 142 18.62 -19.45 -17.78
N ASP A 143 19.25 -19.61 -18.95
CA ASP A 143 19.66 -18.47 -19.78
C ASP A 143 18.44 -17.63 -20.22
N THR A 144 17.37 -18.30 -20.65
CA THR A 144 16.12 -17.63 -21.05
C THR A 144 15.49 -16.87 -19.89
N ILE A 145 15.35 -17.50 -18.73
CA ILE A 145 14.75 -16.87 -17.55
C ILE A 145 15.60 -15.72 -17.03
N LYS A 146 16.92 -15.92 -16.91
CA LYS A 146 17.83 -14.87 -16.43
C LYS A 146 17.75 -13.64 -17.33
N LYS A 147 17.69 -13.81 -18.65
CA LYS A 147 17.50 -12.70 -19.60
C LYS A 147 16.17 -11.98 -19.39
N GLY A 148 15.07 -12.73 -19.25
CA GLY A 148 13.74 -12.16 -19.03
C GLY A 148 13.64 -11.37 -17.73
N VAL A 149 14.18 -11.92 -16.64
CA VAL A 149 14.19 -11.27 -15.33
C VAL A 149 15.10 -10.04 -15.33
N GLU A 150 16.29 -10.13 -15.93
CA GLU A 150 17.22 -9.00 -16.08
C GLU A 150 16.57 -7.84 -16.83
N GLN A 151 15.89 -8.14 -17.93
CA GLN A 151 15.17 -7.14 -18.70
C GLN A 151 14.04 -6.51 -17.88
N GLY A 152 13.17 -7.33 -17.28
CA GLY A 152 12.06 -6.83 -16.46
C GLY A 152 12.53 -5.99 -15.27
N PHE A 153 13.63 -6.38 -14.63
CA PHE A 153 14.22 -5.63 -13.53
C PHE A 153 14.70 -4.24 -13.97
N LYS A 154 15.42 -4.15 -15.11
CA LYS A 154 15.87 -2.87 -15.68
C LYS A 154 14.70 -1.96 -16.05
N GLU A 155 13.69 -2.51 -16.71
CA GLU A 155 12.49 -1.76 -17.12
C GLU A 155 11.74 -1.24 -15.89
N ALA A 156 11.49 -2.10 -14.89
CA ALA A 156 10.82 -1.71 -13.65
C ALA A 156 11.61 -0.63 -12.90
N ARG A 157 12.94 -0.77 -12.79
CA ARG A 157 13.79 0.26 -12.17
C ARG A 157 13.71 1.58 -12.91
N SER A 158 13.77 1.56 -14.24
CA SER A 158 13.66 2.78 -15.06
C SER A 158 12.32 3.50 -14.87
N ILE A 159 11.22 2.76 -14.73
CA ILE A 159 9.91 3.33 -14.41
C ILE A 159 9.93 4.01 -13.04
N LEU A 160 10.45 3.33 -12.01
CA LEU A 160 10.56 3.89 -10.65
C LEU A 160 11.50 5.10 -10.58
N GLU A 161 12.54 5.12 -11.42
CA GLU A 161 13.42 6.27 -11.61
C GLU A 161 12.66 7.44 -12.22
N GLY A 162 11.85 7.19 -13.26
CA GLY A 162 10.98 8.18 -13.89
C GLY A 162 9.98 8.81 -12.92
N PHE A 163 9.48 8.04 -11.96
CA PHE A 163 8.63 8.54 -10.87
C PHE A 163 9.38 9.29 -9.77
N LYS A 164 10.73 9.30 -9.83
CA LYS A 164 11.60 9.92 -8.83
C LYS A 164 11.37 9.39 -7.40
N VAL A 165 10.98 8.13 -7.29
CA VAL A 165 10.74 7.45 -5.99
C VAL A 165 11.95 6.63 -5.52
N LEU A 166 12.92 6.39 -6.40
CA LEU A 166 14.17 5.68 -6.09
C LEU A 166 15.08 6.52 -5.18
N SER A 167 14.78 6.55 -3.90
CA SER A 167 15.59 7.24 -2.89
C SER A 167 15.56 6.46 -1.57
N GLY A 168 16.63 6.61 -0.78
CA GLY A 168 16.77 5.94 0.51
C GLY A 168 16.66 4.41 0.40
N ASP A 169 15.95 3.82 1.36
CA ASP A 169 15.83 2.37 1.53
C ASP A 169 15.22 1.66 0.32
N LEU A 170 14.39 2.33 -0.48
CA LEU A 170 13.74 1.71 -1.64
C LEU A 170 14.76 1.25 -2.68
N SER A 171 15.77 2.08 -2.99
CA SER A 171 16.81 1.69 -3.96
C SER A 171 17.62 0.50 -3.44
N SER A 172 18.02 0.53 -2.17
CA SER A 172 18.78 -0.56 -1.56
C SER A 172 17.98 -1.86 -1.51
N ASN A 173 16.67 -1.80 -1.24
CA ASN A 173 15.80 -2.96 -1.21
C ASN A 173 15.60 -3.55 -2.60
N ILE A 174 15.52 -2.73 -3.64
CA ILE A 174 15.45 -3.18 -5.04
C ILE A 174 16.73 -3.91 -5.44
N ASP A 175 17.90 -3.34 -5.12
CA ASP A 175 19.20 -3.97 -5.37
C ASP A 175 19.32 -5.31 -4.62
N LYS A 176 18.95 -5.33 -3.33
CA LYS A 176 18.93 -6.57 -2.53
C LYS A 176 17.99 -7.62 -3.10
N THR A 177 16.82 -7.23 -3.58
CA THR A 177 15.86 -8.15 -4.21
C THR A 177 16.48 -8.82 -5.43
N TYR A 178 17.19 -8.05 -6.26
CA TYR A 178 17.88 -8.57 -7.42
C TYR A 178 18.98 -9.58 -7.05
N ASP A 179 19.81 -9.26 -6.06
CA ASP A 179 20.87 -10.17 -5.59
C ASP A 179 20.29 -11.50 -5.09
N LEU A 180 19.19 -11.43 -4.32
CA LEU A 180 18.49 -12.61 -3.82
C LEU A 180 17.87 -13.46 -4.94
N ILE A 181 17.38 -12.83 -6.01
CA ILE A 181 16.89 -13.57 -7.19
C ILE A 181 18.04 -14.32 -7.86
N GLN A 182 19.18 -13.65 -8.05
CA GLN A 182 20.34 -14.27 -8.68
C GLN A 182 20.88 -15.44 -7.84
N GLN A 183 20.89 -15.29 -6.51
CA GLN A 183 21.20 -16.37 -5.59
C GLN A 183 20.17 -17.52 -5.71
N GLY A 184 18.87 -17.24 -5.67
CA GLY A 184 17.83 -18.26 -5.80
C GLY A 184 17.90 -19.05 -7.12
N PHE A 185 18.32 -18.40 -8.21
CA PHE A 185 18.61 -19.09 -9.47
C PHE A 185 19.85 -19.97 -9.41
N ALA A 186 20.90 -19.56 -8.71
CA ALA A 186 22.07 -20.40 -8.48
C ALA A 186 21.71 -21.63 -7.63
N ASP A 187 20.93 -21.42 -6.56
CA ASP A 187 20.45 -22.47 -5.67
C ASP A 187 19.56 -23.48 -6.41
N PHE A 188 18.68 -23.00 -7.28
CA PHE A 188 17.86 -23.87 -8.13
C PHE A 188 18.72 -24.73 -9.06
N VAL A 189 19.71 -24.15 -9.74
CA VAL A 189 20.62 -24.91 -10.62
C VAL A 189 21.39 -25.96 -9.83
N ALA A 190 21.88 -25.61 -8.65
CA ALA A 190 22.57 -26.54 -7.77
C ALA A 190 21.64 -27.70 -7.34
N ALA A 191 20.40 -27.41 -6.97
CA ALA A 191 19.41 -28.42 -6.59
C ALA A 191 19.08 -29.38 -7.75
N GLN A 192 19.00 -28.90 -8.99
CA GLN A 192 18.77 -29.74 -10.17
C GLN A 192 19.97 -30.61 -10.55
N LYS A 193 21.19 -30.20 -10.19
CA LYS A 193 22.43 -30.96 -10.44
C LYS A 193 22.78 -31.92 -9.31
N ALA A 194 22.20 -31.73 -8.12
CA ALA A 194 22.41 -32.64 -6.99
C ALA A 194 21.78 -34.01 -7.29
N PRO A 195 22.46 -35.12 -6.96
CA PRO A 195 21.80 -36.44 -6.96
C PRO A 195 20.55 -36.39 -6.08
N PRO A 196 19.47 -37.13 -6.42
CA PRO A 196 18.34 -37.25 -5.52
C PRO A 196 18.86 -37.71 -4.15
N PRO A 197 18.34 -37.15 -3.02
CA PRO A 197 18.72 -37.61 -1.71
C PRO A 197 18.58 -39.13 -1.67
N ALA A 198 19.65 -39.83 -1.30
CA ALA A 198 19.56 -41.25 -1.01
C ALA A 198 18.57 -41.40 0.15
N GLU A 199 17.33 -41.73 -0.18
CA GLU A 199 16.29 -42.00 0.78
C GLU A 199 16.77 -43.21 1.61
N ASN A 200 16.95 -42.97 2.90
CA ASN A 200 17.53 -43.90 3.86
C ASN A 200 16.82 -45.27 3.85
N ALA A 201 17.36 -46.20 3.08
CA ALA A 201 17.26 -47.63 3.35
C ALA A 201 18.14 -47.99 4.57
N ALA A 202 17.83 -47.47 5.75
CA ALA A 202 18.46 -47.87 7.01
C ALA A 202 17.66 -47.37 8.23
N SER A 203 16.51 -47.99 8.48
CA SER A 203 15.92 -48.07 9.83
C SER A 203 15.08 -49.35 9.94
N ALA A 204 15.76 -50.47 9.75
CA ALA A 204 15.27 -51.80 10.09
C ALA A 204 16.37 -52.56 10.84
N THR A 205 16.66 -52.15 12.09
CA THR A 205 17.16 -53.02 13.18
C THR A 205 17.37 -52.20 14.45
N ALA A 206 16.36 -52.20 15.33
CA ALA A 206 16.55 -52.04 16.77
C ALA A 206 15.32 -52.62 17.50
N THR A 207 15.33 -53.94 17.64
CA THR A 207 14.57 -54.66 18.67
C THR A 207 15.06 -54.20 20.04
N GLY A 208 14.18 -53.75 20.95
CA GLY A 208 14.54 -53.69 22.37
C GLY A 208 13.91 -52.63 23.27
N ASN A 209 12.60 -52.77 23.50
CA ASN A 209 11.93 -52.67 24.81
C ASN A 209 11.57 -51.32 25.49
N ALA A 210 10.28 -51.28 25.85
CA ALA A 210 9.60 -50.71 27.01
C ALA A 210 9.11 -49.24 27.04
N SER A 211 7.77 -49.15 26.89
CA SER A 211 6.84 -48.52 27.85
C SER A 211 6.52 -47.03 27.71
N ALA A 212 5.38 -46.72 27.07
CA ALA A 212 4.20 -46.16 27.75
C ALA A 212 3.06 -45.94 26.74
N ALA A 213 1.86 -46.37 27.13
CA ALA A 213 0.61 -46.24 26.40
C ALA A 213 0.18 -44.77 26.23
N ILE A 214 -0.60 -44.49 25.18
CA ILE A 214 -1.99 -43.98 25.24
C ILE A 214 -2.53 -43.94 23.80
N THR A 215 -3.48 -44.84 23.52
CA THR A 215 -4.28 -44.89 22.29
C THR A 215 -5.45 -43.92 22.42
N THR A 216 -5.63 -43.01 21.46
CA THR A 216 -6.89 -42.28 21.27
C THR A 216 -7.37 -42.46 19.83
N THR A 217 -8.33 -43.37 19.67
CA THR A 217 -9.09 -43.59 18.43
C THR A 217 -10.35 -42.74 18.48
N PRO A 218 -10.68 -41.93 17.46
CA PRO A 218 -11.99 -41.31 17.36
C PRO A 218 -13.03 -42.29 16.80
N LYS A 219 -14.16 -42.34 17.53
CA LYS A 219 -15.36 -43.16 17.36
C LYS A 219 -16.13 -42.81 16.07
N ALA A 220 -16.38 -43.83 15.23
CA ALA A 220 -17.29 -43.76 14.09
C ALA A 220 -18.75 -44.00 14.52
N ALA A 221 -19.66 -43.44 13.74
CA ALA A 221 -21.09 -43.24 14.02
C ALA A 221 -21.91 -44.53 14.15
N ASP A 222 -22.83 -44.49 15.12
CA ASP A 222 -23.92 -45.43 15.34
C ASP A 222 -24.88 -45.49 14.14
N ASN A 223 -25.20 -46.70 13.69
CA ASN A 223 -26.42 -47.02 12.95
C ASN A 223 -26.87 -48.41 13.39
N ASP A 224 -27.72 -48.43 14.42
CA ASP A 224 -28.46 -49.59 14.90
C ASP A 224 -29.95 -49.38 14.57
N SER A 225 -30.50 -50.20 13.69
CA SER A 225 -31.87 -50.72 13.80
C SER A 225 -32.03 -51.88 12.83
N GLY A 226 -32.07 -53.09 13.38
CA GLY A 226 -32.13 -54.33 12.62
C GLY A 226 -33.42 -54.55 11.84
N PHE A 227 -33.30 -55.33 10.77
CA PHE A 227 -34.32 -56.30 10.39
C PHE A 227 -33.64 -57.49 9.70
N GLN A 228 -33.92 -58.65 10.26
CA GLN A 228 -33.28 -59.93 10.01
C GLN A 228 -34.22 -60.76 9.13
N ILE A 229 -33.80 -61.12 7.92
CA ILE A 229 -34.37 -62.23 7.16
C ILE A 229 -33.24 -63.00 6.48
N ASP A 230 -33.00 -64.19 7.00
CA ASP A 230 -32.39 -65.37 6.37
C ASP A 230 -33.49 -66.46 6.34
N PRO A 231 -33.42 -67.55 5.56
CA PRO A 231 -32.61 -67.88 4.37
C PRO A 231 -33.55 -68.51 3.26
N PRO A 232 -33.16 -69.40 2.29
CA PRO A 232 -32.34 -70.63 2.45
C PRO A 232 -31.21 -70.82 1.42
N LYS A 233 -30.22 -71.62 1.84
CA LYS A 233 -29.22 -72.27 1.00
C LYS A 233 -29.87 -73.38 0.15
N VAL A 234 -29.61 -73.36 -1.16
CA VAL A 234 -28.97 -74.44 -1.95
C VAL A 234 -28.45 -73.86 -3.27
#